data_AF-A0A932BIX9-F1
#
_entry.id   AF-A0A932BIX9-F1
#
_cell.length_a   1.000
_cell.length_b   1.000
_cell.length_c   1.000
_cell.angle_alpha   90.00
_cell.angle_beta   90.00
_cell.angle_gamma   90.00
#
_symmetry.space_group_name_H-M   'P 1'
#
loop_
_entity.id
_entity.type
_entity.pdbx_description
1 polymer ?
#
loop_
_entity_poly.entity_id
_entity_poly.type
_entity_poly.pdbx_seq_one_letter_code
_entity_poly.pdbx_strand_id
1 'polypeptide(L)' 'KVPLYARHGIPEVWVIDLENRLVHFHRGPSGETYAEISASERPGVTPVAELPGIAIDLSGLL' A
#
# COMPACT_ATOMS: atom_id res chain seq x y z
N LYS A 1 -7.79 -0.41 10.27
CA LYS A 1 -8.23 -1.49 9.34
C LYS A 1 -7.07 -2.37 8.86
N VAL A 2 -5.87 -1.81 8.67
CA VAL A 2 -4.69 -2.54 8.18
C VAL A 2 -4.47 -3.91 8.86
N PRO A 3 -4.49 -4.08 10.20
CA PRO A 3 -4.29 -5.39 10.81
C PRO A 3 -5.38 -6.43 10.48
N LEU A 4 -6.63 -5.96 10.35
CA LEU A 4 -7.76 -6.80 9.95
C LEU A 4 -7.58 -7.30 8.51
N TYR A 5 -7.12 -6.42 7.61
CA TYR A 5 -6.87 -6.78 6.20
C TYR A 5 -5.71 -7.78 6.07
N ALA A 6 -4.63 -7.59 6.84
CA ALA A 6 -3.55 -8.57 6.94
C ALA A 6 -4.08 -9.94 7.37
N ARG A 7 -4.89 -9.98 8.44
CA ARG A 7 -5.45 -11.22 8.99
C ARG A 7 -6.33 -11.96 7.99
N HIS A 8 -7.03 -11.24 7.12
CA HIS A 8 -7.87 -11.82 6.07
C HIS A 8 -7.12 -12.05 4.75
N GLY A 9 -5.79 -11.91 4.74
CA GLY A 9 -4.97 -12.22 3.58
C GLY A 9 -5.09 -11.24 2.42
N ILE A 10 -5.51 -9.99 2.67
CA ILE A 10 -5.54 -8.96 1.64
C ILE A 10 -4.09 -8.69 1.21
N PRO A 11 -3.71 -8.94 -0.06
CA PRO A 11 -2.30 -8.99 -0.46
C PRO A 11 -1.57 -7.65 -0.35
N GLU A 12 -2.29 -6.56 -0.57
CA GLU A 12 -1.75 -5.21 -0.58
C GLU A 12 -2.79 -4.19 -0.08
N VAL A 13 -2.35 -3.22 0.72
CA VAL A 13 -3.16 -2.09 1.18
C VAL A 13 -2.32 -0.82 1.10
N TRP A 14 -2.87 0.23 0.48
CA TRP A 14 -2.28 1.57 0.48
C TRP A 14 -3.09 2.50 1.38
N VAL A 15 -2.40 3.21 2.29
CA VAL A 15 -3.03 4.21 3.16
C VAL A 15 -2.54 5.59 2.76
N ILE A 16 -3.46 6.47 2.40
CA ILE A 16 -3.16 7.85 2.04
C ILE A 16 -3.27 8.69 3.31
N ASP A 17 -2.12 9.14 3.81
CA ASP A 17 -2.02 10.06 4.93
C ASP A 17 -1.91 11.48 4.39
N LEU A 18 -3.05 12.19 4.36
CA LEU A 18 -3.13 13.56 3.85
C LEU A 18 -2.54 14.58 4.83
N GLU A 19 -2.50 14.28 6.13
CA GLU A 19 -1.97 15.18 7.14
C GLU A 19 -0.45 15.26 7.03
N ASN A 20 0.20 14.11 6.90
CA ASN A 20 1.65 14.01 6.73
C ASN A 20 2.10 14.04 5.25
N ARG A 21 1.16 14.09 4.30
CA ARG A 21 1.41 14.02 2.84
C ARG A 21 2.28 12.80 2.48
N LEU A 22 1.82 11.61 2.87
CA LEU A 22 2.49 10.34 2.64
C LEU A 22 1.51 9.29 2.10
N VAL A 23 2.02 8.38 1.27
CA VAL A 23 1.34 7.10 0.99
C VAL A 23 2.10 5.98 1.69
N HIS A 24 1.43 5.24 2.58
CA HIS A 24 1.95 4.03 3.19
C HIS A 24 1.57 2.81 2.34
N PHE A 25 2.55 1.98 2.03
CA PHE A 25 2.39 0.74 1.29
C PHE A 25 2.56 -0.43 2.24
N HIS A 26 1.58 -1.33 2.28
CA HIS A 26 1.61 -2.56 3.08
C HIS A 26 1.42 -3.76 2.16
N ARG A 27 2.41 -4.67 2.10
CA ARG A 27 2.42 -5.85 1.20
C ARG A 27 2.86 -7.13 1.90
N GLY A 28 2.37 -8.27 1.39
CA GLY A 28 2.70 -9.58 1.92
C GLY A 28 2.10 -9.80 3.32
N PRO A 29 0.78 -10.05 3.44
CA PRO A 29 0.13 -10.25 4.73
C PRO A 29 0.78 -11.40 5.50
N SER A 30 1.06 -11.17 6.78
CA SER A 30 1.69 -12.11 7.71
C SER A 30 1.02 -11.99 9.08
N GLY A 31 0.02 -12.84 9.32
CA GLY A 31 -0.81 -12.75 10.52
C GLY A 31 -1.59 -11.44 10.53
N GLU A 32 -1.43 -10.61 11.56
CA GLU A 32 -2.10 -9.31 11.68
C GLU A 32 -1.24 -8.13 11.19
N THR A 33 -0.15 -8.41 10.47
CA THR A 33 0.75 -7.39 9.90
C THR A 33 1.07 -7.67 8.43
N TYR A 34 1.89 -6.82 7.85
CA TYR A 34 2.46 -6.97 6.52
C TYR A 34 3.98 -7.11 6.62
N ALA A 35 4.56 -7.98 5.79
CA ALA A 35 5.99 -8.23 5.76
C ALA A 35 6.77 -7.03 5.20
N GLU A 36 6.17 -6.33 4.24
CA GLU A 36 6.75 -5.16 3.61
C GLU A 36 5.90 -3.93 3.95
N ILE A 37 6.52 -2.95 4.61
CA ILE A 37 5.90 -1.69 4.97
C ILE A 37 6.84 -0.56 4.56
N SER A 38 6.37 0.35 3.72
CA SER A 38 7.12 1.52 3.28
C SER A 38 6.22 2.75 3.17
N ALA A 39 6.81 3.93 3.01
CA ALA A 39 6.07 5.16 2.80
C ALA A 39 6.76 6.04 1.75
N SER A 40 5.98 6.86 1.04
CA SER A 40 6.51 7.84 0.07
C SER A 40 5.74 9.15 0.11
N GLU A 41 6.48 10.27 0.15
CA GLU A 41 5.97 11.64 0.00
C GLU A 41 5.72 12.01 -1.49
N ARG A 42 6.29 11.22 -2.41
CA ARG A 42 6.21 11.42 -3.86
C ARG A 42 5.94 10.07 -4.52
N PRO A 43 4.76 9.49 -4.31
CA PRO A 43 4.40 8.23 -4.94
C PRO A 43 4.36 8.42 -6.46
N GLY A 44 4.81 7.43 -7.21
CA GLY A 44 4.79 7.46 -8.68
C GLY A 44 3.86 6.40 -9.24
N VAL A 45 4.17 5.95 -10.45
CA VAL A 45 3.55 4.76 -11.04
C VAL A 45 3.89 3.55 -10.17
N THR A 46 2.88 3.00 -9.51
CA THR A 46 3.02 1.92 -8.54
C THR A 46 2.37 0.65 -9.09
N PRO A 47 3.11 -0.46 -9.23
CA PRO A 47 2.53 -1.73 -9.66
C PRO A 47 1.65 -2.32 -8.56
N VAL A 48 0.54 -2.94 -8.97
CA VAL A 48 -0.37 -3.66 -8.06
C VAL A 48 0.16 -5.08 -7.88
N ALA A 49 0.41 -5.50 -6.64
CA ALA A 49 1.18 -6.71 -6.34
C ALA A 49 0.62 -8.00 -7.01
N GLU A 50 -0.71 -8.15 -7.04
CA GLU A 50 -1.40 -9.36 -7.52
C GLU A 50 -1.94 -9.24 -8.95
N LEU A 51 -1.70 -8.11 -9.63
CA LEU A 51 -2.17 -7.88 -10.99
C LEU A 51 -0.96 -7.62 -11.90
N PRO A 52 -0.31 -8.67 -12.42
CA PRO A 52 0.82 -8.53 -13.32
C PRO A 52 0.50 -7.61 -14.51
N GLY A 53 1.36 -6.63 -14.75
CA GLY A 53 1.20 -5.66 -15.84
C GLY A 53 0.24 -4.51 -15.55
N ILE A 54 -0.40 -4.47 -14.38
CA ILE A 54 -1.24 -3.34 -13.95
C ILE A 54 -0.47 -2.46 -12.97
N ALA A 55 -0.47 -1.16 -13.26
CA ALA A 55 0.07 -0.14 -12.39
C ALA A 55 -0.89 1.05 -12.30
N ILE A 56 -0.86 1.74 -11.17
CA ILE A 56 -1.66 2.93 -10.90
C ILE A 56 -0.70 4.09 -10.70
N ASP A 57 -0.94 5.19 -11.41
CA ASP A 57 -0.20 6.44 -11.19
C ASP A 57 -0.78 7.18 -9.99
N LEU A 58 0.05 7.31 -8.94
CA LEU A 58 -0.30 7.97 -7.69
C LEU A 58 0.30 9.38 -7.57
N SER A 59 1.02 9.87 -8.58
CA SER A 59 1.79 11.12 -8.52
C SER A 59 0.96 12.39 -8.25
N GLY A 60 -0.35 12.36 -8.51
CA GLY A 60 -1.27 13.47 -8.27
C GLY A 60 -2.07 13.39 -6.96
N LEU A 61 -1.73 12.47 -6.05
CA LEU A 61 -2.60 12.13 -4.91
C LEU A 61 -2.36 12.97 -3.64
N LEU A 62 -1.20 13.60 -3.49
CA LEU A 62 -0.75 14.28 -2.26
C LEU A 62 -0.62 15.80 -2.41
#